data_AF-A0A3N5FMM5-F1
#
_entry.id   AF-A0A3N5FMM5-F1
#
_cell.length_a   1.000
_cell.length_b   1.000
_cell.length_c   1.000
_cell.angle_alpha   90.00
_cell.angle_beta   90.00
_cell.angle_gamma   90.00
#
_symmetry.space_group_name_H-M   'P 1'
#
loop_
_entity.id
_entity.type
_entity.pdbx_description
1 polymer ?
#
loop_
_entity_poly.entity_id
_entity_poly.type
_entity_poly.pdbx_seq_one_letter_code
_entity_poly.pdbx_strand_id
1 'polypeptide(L)'
;MRSASYRLPVEDTAFLLRDEMRATRFALEYAKAELLLWDWGIRSTIIVFGSSRIPSPEQAECQIEAAQSKGDHERAAQLRRRVAWYEAARAFGRIASQRGGAFAPQHRWRDNVIATGGGPGIMEAANRGASEVGAPTIGFNITLPTEQKPNPYTTPELTFRFHYFA
;
A
#
# COMPACT_ATOMS: atom_id res chain seq x y z
N MET A 1 6.01 6.43 43.14
CA MET A 1 6.28 5.00 43.42
C MET A 1 6.67 4.33 42.10
N ARG A 2 7.87 3.76 41.94
CA ARG A 2 8.38 3.20 40.65
C ARG A 2 8.02 1.71 40.47
N SER A 3 6.78 1.32 40.76
CA SER A 3 6.30 -0.05 40.54
C SER A 3 5.64 -0.16 39.17
N ALA A 4 5.83 -1.28 38.47
CA ALA A 4 5.09 -1.58 37.23
C ALA A 4 3.57 -1.61 37.47
N SER A 5 3.13 -2.11 38.61
CA SER A 5 1.71 -2.15 38.99
C SER A 5 1.07 -0.78 39.24
N TYR A 6 1.88 0.27 39.42
CA TYR A 6 1.39 1.63 39.64
C TYR A 6 1.33 2.44 38.34
N ARG A 7 1.87 1.92 37.22
CA ARG A 7 1.78 2.58 35.91
C ARG A 7 0.38 2.41 35.33
N LEU A 8 -0.07 3.42 34.59
CA LEU A 8 -1.29 3.30 33.83
C LEU A 8 -1.10 2.26 32.72
N PRO A 9 -2.07 1.34 32.50
CA PRO A 9 -1.93 0.29 31.48
C PRO A 9 -1.67 0.82 30.06
N VAL A 10 -2.20 2.00 29.73
CA VAL A 10 -2.00 2.65 28.41
C VAL A 10 -0.57 3.15 28.19
N GLU A 11 0.18 3.38 29.28
CA GLU A 11 1.58 3.85 29.25
C GLU A 11 2.57 2.69 29.42
N ASP A 12 2.11 1.50 29.84
CA ASP A 12 2.96 0.34 30.08
C ASP A 12 3.08 -0.54 28.82
N THR A 13 4.08 -0.24 27.99
CA THR A 13 4.36 -1.00 26.75
C THR A 13 4.71 -2.46 26.99
N ALA A 14 5.36 -2.79 28.11
CA ALA A 14 5.72 -4.16 28.44
C ALA A 14 4.46 -4.99 28.74
N PHE A 15 3.47 -4.41 29.42
CA PHE A 15 2.15 -5.02 29.60
C PHE A 15 1.41 -5.16 28.26
N LEU A 16 1.35 -4.11 27.44
CA LEU A 16 0.64 -4.12 26.16
C LEU A 16 1.19 -5.14 25.15
N LEU A 17 2.51 -5.42 25.18
CA LEU A 17 3.17 -6.36 24.27
C LEU A 17 3.02 -7.83 24.66
N ARG A 18 2.41 -8.13 25.81
CA ARG A 18 2.16 -9.50 26.24
C ARG A 18 1.25 -10.25 25.27
N ASP A 19 1.31 -11.58 25.32
CA ASP A 19 0.46 -12.45 24.51
C ASP A 19 -1.01 -12.35 24.89
N GLU A 20 -1.32 -12.18 26.18
CA GLU A 20 -2.70 -12.01 26.66
C GLU A 20 -3.34 -10.72 26.12
N MET A 21 -2.53 -9.72 25.77
CA MET A 21 -2.97 -8.44 25.21
C MET A 21 -3.09 -8.46 23.68
N ARG A 22 -2.91 -9.61 23.03
CA ARG A 22 -2.95 -9.75 21.57
C ARG A 22 -4.28 -9.27 20.96
N ALA A 23 -5.42 -9.64 21.56
CA ALA A 23 -6.73 -9.22 21.08
C ALA A 23 -6.88 -7.69 21.13
N THR A 24 -6.41 -7.06 22.20
CA THR A 24 -6.40 -5.60 22.35
C THR A 24 -5.50 -4.93 21.32
N ARG A 25 -4.28 -5.45 21.09
CA ARG A 25 -3.37 -4.92 20.07
C ARG A 25 -3.95 -5.05 18.66
N PHE A 26 -4.59 -6.17 18.34
CA PHE A 26 -5.30 -6.34 17.07
C PHE A 26 -6.43 -5.31 16.91
N ALA A 27 -7.27 -5.14 17.94
CA ALA A 27 -8.34 -4.16 17.92
C ALA A 27 -7.81 -2.72 17.73
N LEU A 28 -6.66 -2.40 18.33
CA LEU A 28 -6.00 -1.09 18.15
C LEU A 28 -5.49 -0.89 16.72
N GLU A 29 -4.92 -1.91 16.07
CA GLU A 29 -4.50 -1.82 14.67
C GLU A 29 -5.69 -1.58 13.73
N TYR A 30 -6.79 -2.30 13.94
CA TYR A 30 -8.03 -2.10 13.18
C TYR A 30 -8.59 -0.70 13.40
N ALA A 31 -8.81 -0.31 14.67
CA ALA A 31 -9.41 0.98 15.01
C ALA A 31 -8.59 2.16 14.51
N LYS A 32 -7.25 2.09 14.59
CA LYS A 32 -6.38 3.14 14.07
C LYS A 32 -6.56 3.34 12.56
N ALA A 33 -6.62 2.24 11.80
CA ALA A 33 -6.82 2.33 10.36
C ALA A 33 -8.21 2.87 10.02
N GLU A 34 -9.27 2.35 10.67
CA GLU A 34 -10.65 2.78 10.43
C GLU A 34 -10.86 4.27 10.73
N LEU A 35 -10.40 4.75 11.89
CA LEU A 35 -10.55 6.15 12.27
C LEU A 35 -9.81 7.09 11.32
N LEU A 36 -8.59 6.75 10.90
CA LEU A 36 -7.83 7.58 9.97
C LEU A 36 -8.46 7.61 8.56
N LEU A 37 -9.04 6.49 8.11
CA LEU A 37 -9.82 6.46 6.88
C LEU A 37 -11.06 7.35 6.98
N TRP A 38 -11.77 7.33 8.11
CA TRP A 38 -12.92 8.20 8.35
C TRP A 38 -12.57 9.68 8.43
N ASP A 39 -11.46 10.03 9.09
CA ASP A 39 -10.96 11.41 9.17
C ASP A 39 -10.60 11.94 7.78
N TRP A 40 -10.08 11.07 6.91
CA TRP A 40 -9.88 11.35 5.49
C TRP A 40 -11.16 11.30 4.64
N GLY A 41 -12.31 11.01 5.24
CA GLY A 41 -13.58 10.90 4.53
C GLY A 41 -13.61 9.77 3.51
N ILE A 42 -12.83 8.70 3.69
CA ILE A 42 -12.85 7.54 2.80
C ILE A 42 -14.13 6.74 3.08
N ARG A 43 -15.06 6.75 2.12
CA ARG A 43 -16.31 6.00 2.22
C ARG A 43 -16.22 4.63 1.57
N SER A 44 -15.51 4.55 0.45
CA SER A 44 -15.34 3.30 -0.30
C SER A 44 -13.95 3.22 -0.92
N THR A 45 -13.46 2.00 -1.09
CA THR A 45 -12.16 1.71 -1.68
C THR A 45 -12.30 0.69 -2.80
N ILE A 46 -11.39 0.74 -3.76
CA ILE A 46 -11.17 -0.32 -4.73
C ILE A 46 -9.84 -0.98 -4.37
N ILE A 47 -9.90 -2.25 -3.98
CA ILE A 47 -8.71 -3.01 -3.59
C ILE A 47 -8.09 -3.65 -4.83
N VAL A 48 -6.81 -3.35 -5.08
CA VAL A 48 -6.05 -3.94 -6.19
C VAL A 48 -5.00 -4.90 -5.65
N PHE A 49 -5.10 -6.16 -6.08
CA PHE A 49 -4.10 -7.20 -5.83
C PHE A 49 -3.32 -7.51 -7.11
N GLY A 50 -2.07 -7.94 -6.94
CA GLY A 50 -1.27 -8.43 -8.06
C GLY A 50 0.16 -8.77 -7.67
N SER A 51 0.92 -9.22 -8.68
CA SER A 51 2.30 -9.65 -8.48
C SER A 51 3.21 -8.51 -8.04
N SER A 52 4.01 -8.76 -6.99
CA SER A 52 5.08 -7.88 -6.53
C SER A 52 6.36 -7.96 -7.37
N ARG A 53 6.41 -8.87 -8.35
CA ARG A 53 7.62 -9.19 -9.14
C ARG A 53 7.63 -8.58 -10.53
N ILE A 54 6.62 -7.78 -10.88
CA ILE A 54 6.55 -7.09 -12.16
C ILE A 54 7.28 -5.76 -12.00
N PRO A 55 8.38 -5.51 -12.73
CA PRO A 55 9.13 -4.26 -12.60
C PRO A 55 8.33 -3.07 -13.18
N SER A 56 8.67 -1.86 -12.74
CA SER A 56 8.18 -0.64 -13.40
C SER A 56 8.76 -0.55 -14.83
N PRO A 57 8.13 0.24 -15.72
CA PRO A 57 8.65 0.45 -17.08
C PRO A 57 10.10 0.92 -17.08
N GLU A 58 10.44 1.86 -16.19
CA GLU A 58 11.79 2.43 -16.09
C GLU A 58 12.80 1.36 -15.63
N GLN A 59 12.42 0.54 -14.66
CA GLN A 59 13.26 -0.59 -14.20
C GLN A 59 13.43 -1.65 -15.28
N ALA A 60 12.39 -1.91 -16.05
CA ALA A 60 12.44 -2.88 -17.14
C ALA A 60 13.31 -2.38 -18.29
N GLU A 61 13.24 -1.09 -18.64
CA GLU A 61 14.11 -0.45 -19.63
C GLU A 61 15.57 -0.58 -19.24
N CYS A 62 15.96 -0.22 -18.02
CA CYS A 62 17.32 -0.43 -17.51
C CYS A 62 17.79 -1.89 -17.64
N GLN A 63 16.93 -2.86 -17.33
CA GLN A 63 17.26 -4.29 -17.44
C GLN A 63 17.40 -4.76 -18.89
N ILE A 64 16.60 -4.19 -19.80
CA ILE A 64 16.64 -4.50 -21.22
C ILE A 64 17.89 -3.90 -21.85
N GLU A 65 18.26 -2.67 -21.48
CA GLU A 65 19.48 -2.01 -21.96
C GLU A 65 20.75 -2.70 -21.45
N ALA A 66 20.71 -3.26 -20.24
CA ALA A 66 21.80 -4.04 -19.69
C ALA A 66 21.96 -5.45 -20.31
N ALA A 67 21.06 -5.88 -21.20
CA ALA A 67 21.09 -7.21 -21.80
C ALA A 67 22.21 -7.33 -22.85
N GLN A 68 23.17 -8.23 -22.62
CA GLN A 68 24.33 -8.43 -23.50
C GLN A 68 24.33 -9.79 -24.23
N SER A 69 23.70 -10.82 -23.66
CA SER A 69 23.69 -12.17 -24.23
C SER A 69 22.40 -12.51 -24.97
N LYS A 70 22.44 -13.52 -25.85
CA LYS A 70 21.24 -14.05 -26.55
C LYS A 70 20.13 -14.50 -25.58
N GLY A 71 20.50 -15.09 -24.44
CA GLY A 71 19.54 -15.49 -23.39
C GLY A 71 18.89 -14.29 -22.70
N ASP A 72 19.63 -13.18 -22.56
CA ASP A 72 19.09 -11.94 -22.00
C ASP A 72 18.08 -11.29 -22.94
N HIS A 73 18.27 -11.43 -24.26
CA HIS A 73 17.34 -10.90 -25.26
C HIS A 73 15.97 -11.61 -25.22
N GLU A 74 15.95 -12.93 -25.00
CA GLU A 74 14.71 -13.68 -24.80
C GLU A 74 14.00 -13.27 -23.50
N ARG A 75 14.78 -13.05 -22.44
CA ARG A 75 14.27 -12.61 -21.13
C ARG A 75 13.72 -11.17 -21.20
N ALA A 76 14.37 -10.30 -21.97
CA ALA A 76 13.90 -8.95 -22.29
C ALA A 76 12.54 -8.97 -23.01
N ALA A 77 12.33 -9.89 -23.97
CA ALA A 77 11.04 -10.04 -24.65
C ALA A 77 9.92 -10.50 -23.69
N GLN A 78 10.24 -11.35 -22.71
CA GLN A 78 9.29 -11.72 -21.65
C GLN A 78 9.01 -10.57 -20.69
N LEU A 79 10.03 -9.79 -20.33
CA LEU A 79 9.90 -8.59 -19.49
C LEU A 79 8.95 -7.57 -20.11
N ARG A 80 9.09 -7.26 -21.40
CA ARG A 80 8.18 -6.33 -22.11
C ARG A 80 6.71 -6.74 -21.99
N ARG A 81 6.40 -8.04 -22.11
CA ARG A 81 5.04 -8.56 -21.91
C ARG A 81 4.54 -8.38 -20.48
N ARG A 82 5.43 -8.46 -19.48
CA ARG A 82 5.08 -8.23 -18.07
C ARG A 82 4.86 -6.75 -17.77
N VAL A 83 5.64 -5.86 -18.37
CA VAL A 83 5.47 -4.40 -18.25
C VAL A 83 4.09 -3.95 -18.74
N ALA A 84 3.54 -4.60 -19.77
CA ALA A 84 2.18 -4.30 -20.22
C ALA A 84 1.12 -4.46 -19.11
N TRP A 85 1.31 -5.42 -18.19
CA TRP A 85 0.42 -5.57 -17.02
C TRP A 85 0.61 -4.47 -15.99
N TYR A 86 1.84 -3.99 -15.81
CA TYR A 86 2.11 -2.82 -14.96
C TYR A 86 1.39 -1.59 -15.52
N GLU A 87 1.55 -1.31 -16.81
CA GLU A 87 0.90 -0.17 -17.46
C GLU A 87 -0.63 -0.28 -17.45
N ALA A 88 -1.18 -1.49 -17.62
CA ALA A 88 -2.61 -1.72 -17.49
C ALA A 88 -3.11 -1.41 -16.05
N ALA A 89 -2.37 -1.83 -15.02
CA ALA A 89 -2.71 -1.53 -13.63
C ALA A 89 -2.59 -0.03 -13.30
N ARG A 90 -1.58 0.65 -13.83
CA ARG A 90 -1.41 2.10 -13.74
C ARG A 90 -2.54 2.85 -14.42
N ALA A 91 -2.89 2.46 -15.65
CA ALA A 91 -4.04 3.02 -16.36
C ALA A 91 -5.35 2.78 -15.61
N PHE A 92 -5.53 1.60 -15.03
CA PHE A 92 -6.69 1.29 -14.18
C PHE A 92 -6.77 2.22 -12.97
N GLY A 93 -5.69 2.32 -12.18
CA GLY A 93 -5.64 3.18 -10.99
C GLY A 93 -5.96 4.63 -11.31
N ARG A 94 -5.46 5.11 -12.45
CA ARG A 94 -5.76 6.44 -12.99
C ARG A 94 -7.24 6.61 -13.33
N ILE A 95 -7.81 5.71 -14.12
CA ILE A 95 -9.21 5.80 -14.58
C ILE A 95 -10.18 5.69 -13.41
N ALA A 96 -9.94 4.72 -12.52
CA ALA A 96 -10.76 4.49 -11.33
C ALA A 96 -10.74 5.73 -10.43
N SER A 97 -9.58 6.36 -10.23
CA SER A 97 -9.50 7.58 -9.42
C SER A 97 -10.19 8.77 -10.07
N GLN A 98 -10.02 8.95 -11.39
CA GLN A 98 -10.62 10.06 -12.13
C GLN A 98 -12.14 9.97 -12.22
N ARG A 99 -12.68 8.76 -12.34
CA ARG A 99 -14.11 8.52 -12.61
C ARG A 99 -14.88 7.95 -11.42
N GLY A 100 -14.18 7.47 -10.40
CA GLY A 100 -14.76 6.77 -9.25
C GLY A 100 -15.07 7.67 -8.06
N GLY A 101 -14.74 8.97 -8.10
CA GLY A 101 -15.04 9.88 -6.99
C GLY A 101 -13.96 9.93 -5.90
N ALA A 102 -12.71 9.57 -6.23
CA ALA A 102 -11.60 9.60 -5.26
C ALA A 102 -11.20 11.03 -4.87
N PHE A 103 -11.54 12.02 -5.70
CA PHE A 103 -11.36 13.44 -5.40
C PHE A 103 -12.47 13.96 -4.50
N ALA A 104 -12.11 14.80 -3.52
CA ALA A 104 -13.09 15.49 -2.67
C ALA A 104 -13.11 16.99 -2.98
N PRO A 105 -14.25 17.56 -3.43
CA PRO A 105 -14.60 18.95 -3.19
C PRO A 105 -15.34 19.09 -1.85
N GLN A 106 -15.48 20.32 -1.33
CA GLN A 106 -15.97 20.62 0.02
C GLN A 106 -17.23 19.81 0.42
N HIS A 107 -17.09 19.02 1.50
CA HIS A 107 -18.11 18.23 2.22
C HIS A 107 -18.58 16.91 1.55
N ARG A 108 -18.09 15.72 1.90
CA ARG A 108 -17.12 15.33 2.94
C ARG A 108 -16.60 13.89 2.72
N TRP A 109 -16.86 13.27 1.55
CA TRP A 109 -16.59 11.86 1.30
C TRP A 109 -15.85 11.63 -0.02
N ARG A 110 -14.94 10.65 -0.02
CA ARG A 110 -14.19 10.13 -1.15
C ARG A 110 -14.65 8.71 -1.42
N ASP A 111 -14.87 8.39 -2.68
CA ASP A 111 -15.30 7.07 -3.13
C ASP A 111 -14.28 6.40 -4.01
N ASN A 112 -14.31 5.07 -4.00
CA ASN A 112 -13.51 4.22 -4.88
C ASN A 112 -12.01 4.57 -4.82
N VAL A 113 -11.53 4.94 -3.64
CA VAL A 113 -10.13 5.28 -3.43
C VAL A 113 -9.27 4.02 -3.60
N ILE A 114 -8.25 4.11 -4.45
CA ILE A 114 -7.37 2.97 -4.72
C ILE A 114 -6.65 2.56 -3.44
N ALA A 115 -6.79 1.29 -3.06
CA ALA A 115 -6.11 0.69 -1.92
C ALA A 115 -5.34 -0.57 -2.36
N THR A 116 -4.14 -0.74 -1.83
CA THR A 116 -3.28 -1.90 -2.12
C THR A 116 -2.55 -2.36 -0.87
N GLY A 117 -1.74 -3.43 -0.97
CA GLY A 117 -0.82 -3.84 0.08
C GLY A 117 0.42 -2.93 0.25
N GLY A 118 0.56 -1.86 -0.54
CA GLY A 118 1.69 -0.93 -0.45
C GLY A 118 3.03 -1.49 -0.95
N GLY A 119 3.07 -2.69 -1.52
CA GLY A 119 4.27 -3.31 -2.07
C GLY A 119 4.59 -2.87 -3.51
N PRO A 120 5.70 -3.38 -4.09
CA PRO A 120 6.11 -3.09 -5.47
C PRO A 120 5.20 -3.79 -6.51
N GLY A 121 5.47 -3.54 -7.79
CA GLY A 121 4.82 -4.20 -8.92
C GLY A 121 3.41 -3.73 -9.20
N ILE A 122 2.44 -4.64 -9.34
CA ILE A 122 1.07 -4.26 -9.73
C ILE A 122 0.40 -3.36 -8.68
N MET A 123 0.70 -3.58 -7.40
CA MET A 123 0.21 -2.73 -6.31
C MET A 123 0.76 -1.30 -6.47
N GLU A 124 2.08 -1.17 -6.64
CA GLU A 124 2.72 0.11 -6.94
C GLU A 124 2.13 0.78 -8.18
N ALA A 125 1.93 0.04 -9.26
CA ALA A 125 1.37 0.57 -10.50
C ALA A 125 -0.01 1.21 -10.27
N ALA A 126 -0.89 0.53 -9.53
CA ALA A 126 -2.23 1.05 -9.23
C ALA A 126 -2.16 2.32 -8.36
N ASN A 127 -1.34 2.32 -7.29
CA ASN A 127 -1.12 3.52 -6.46
C ASN A 127 -0.54 4.67 -7.31
N ARG A 128 0.45 4.37 -8.17
CA ARG A 128 1.08 5.33 -9.08
C ARG A 128 0.06 5.98 -10.01
N GLY A 129 -0.81 5.19 -10.63
CA GLY A 129 -1.86 5.70 -11.50
C GLY A 129 -2.82 6.67 -10.81
N ALA A 130 -3.18 6.40 -9.55
CA ALA A 130 -3.99 7.29 -8.72
C ALA A 130 -3.23 8.57 -8.32
N SER A 131 -1.99 8.41 -7.86
CA SER A 131 -1.11 9.49 -7.41
C SER A 131 -0.81 10.50 -8.52
N GLU A 132 -0.59 10.04 -9.75
CA GLU A 132 -0.28 10.88 -10.92
C GLU A 132 -1.41 11.83 -11.32
N VAL A 133 -2.65 11.53 -10.94
CA VAL A 133 -3.79 12.43 -11.14
C VAL A 133 -4.14 13.26 -9.91
N GLY A 134 -3.30 13.20 -8.86
CA GLY A 134 -3.50 13.91 -7.60
C GLY A 134 -4.57 13.30 -6.70
N ALA A 135 -5.03 12.07 -6.98
CA ALA A 135 -5.99 11.39 -6.12
C ALA A 135 -5.27 10.76 -4.91
N PRO A 136 -5.92 10.72 -3.74
CA PRO A 136 -5.38 9.99 -2.61
C PRO A 136 -5.34 8.48 -2.93
N THR A 137 -4.42 7.77 -2.30
CA THR A 137 -4.31 6.33 -2.47
C THR A 137 -3.71 5.67 -1.24
N ILE A 138 -4.25 4.50 -0.89
CA ILE A 138 -4.05 3.83 0.40
C ILE A 138 -3.06 2.68 0.25
N GLY A 139 -2.18 2.53 1.24
CA GLY A 139 -1.29 1.39 1.38
C GLY A 139 -1.51 0.67 2.70
N PHE A 140 -1.91 -0.60 2.66
CA PHE A 140 -2.03 -1.47 3.82
C PHE A 140 -0.83 -2.44 3.87
N ASN A 141 0.30 -1.95 4.36
CA ASN A 141 1.54 -2.70 4.41
C ASN A 141 1.55 -3.69 5.59
N ILE A 142 2.24 -4.82 5.43
CA ILE A 142 2.47 -5.80 6.49
C ILE A 142 3.97 -5.89 6.80
N THR A 143 4.29 -6.04 8.08
CA THR A 143 5.66 -6.30 8.52
C THR A 143 6.10 -7.69 8.06
N LEU A 144 6.98 -7.75 7.08
CA LEU A 144 7.64 -8.98 6.64
C LEU A 144 9.08 -9.05 7.20
N PRO A 145 9.65 -10.27 7.38
CA PRO A 145 11.01 -10.45 7.90
C PRO A 145 12.09 -9.73 7.08
N THR A 146 11.84 -9.54 5.78
CA THR A 146 12.60 -8.65 4.91
C THR A 146 11.74 -7.42 4.61
N GLU A 147 12.27 -6.26 4.96
CA GLU A 147 11.55 -4.98 4.90
C GLU A 147 11.10 -4.68 3.45
N GLN A 148 9.78 -4.68 3.20
CA GLN A 148 9.23 -4.04 2.03
C GLN A 148 9.08 -2.56 2.34
N LYS A 149 9.96 -1.73 1.77
CA LYS A 149 9.73 -0.28 1.76
C LYS A 149 8.35 -0.03 1.12
N PRO A 150 7.46 0.71 1.79
CA PRO A 150 6.19 1.09 1.18
C PRO A 150 6.46 1.80 -0.14
N ASN A 151 5.66 1.49 -1.16
CA ASN A 151 5.83 2.10 -2.47
C ASN A 151 5.63 3.62 -2.38
N PRO A 152 6.41 4.42 -3.13
CA PRO A 152 6.49 5.87 -2.94
C PRO A 152 5.24 6.63 -3.43
N TYR A 153 4.28 5.93 -4.05
CA TYR A 153 3.09 6.52 -4.62
C TYR A 153 1.89 6.47 -3.68
N THR A 154 2.01 5.80 -2.54
CA THR A 154 1.01 5.84 -1.46
C THR A 154 0.94 7.23 -0.83
N THR A 155 -0.26 7.66 -0.45
CA THR A 155 -0.42 8.90 0.32
C THR A 155 0.16 8.68 1.72
N PRO A 156 1.10 9.52 2.20
CA PRO A 156 1.79 9.28 3.47
C PRO A 156 0.84 9.10 4.67
N GLU A 157 -0.22 9.90 4.74
CA GLU A 157 -1.22 9.84 5.81
C GLU A 157 -2.18 8.65 5.70
N LEU A 158 -2.19 7.96 4.55
CA LEU A 158 -2.99 6.76 4.27
C LEU A 158 -2.12 5.52 4.06
N THR A 159 -0.93 5.52 4.65
CA THR A 159 -0.02 4.37 4.64
C THR A 159 0.01 3.73 6.02
N PHE A 160 -0.63 2.57 6.12
CA PHE A 160 -0.78 1.81 7.35
C PHE A 160 0.20 0.65 7.38
N ARG A 161 0.65 0.29 8.58
CA ARG A 161 1.50 -0.87 8.82
C ARG A 161 0.83 -1.76 9.85
N PHE A 162 0.57 -3.01 9.45
CA PHE A 162 -0.01 -4.04 10.30
C PHE A 162 1.04 -5.05 10.75
N HIS A 163 0.87 -5.54 11.98
CA HIS A 163 1.60 -6.67 12.50
C HIS A 163 0.83 -7.98 12.31
N TYR A 164 -0.49 -7.92 12.43
CA TYR A 164 -1.35 -9.09 12.33
C TYR A 164 -1.84 -9.29 10.89
N PHE A 165 -1.49 -10.43 10.32
CA PHE A 165 -2.19 -10.98 9.15
C PHE A 165 -3.35 -11.83 9.66
N ALA A 166 -4.55 -11.66 9.11
CA ALA A 166 -5.68 -12.53 9.39
C ALA A 166 -5.58 -13.82 8.57
#